data_AF-A0A453ABV8-F1
#
_entry.id   AF-A0A453ABV8-F1
#
_cell.length_a   1.000
_cell.length_b   1.000
_cell.length_c   1.000
_cell.angle_alpha   90.00
_cell.angle_beta   90.00
_cell.angle_gamma   90.00
#
_symmetry.space_group_name_H-M   'P 1'
#
loop_
_entity.id
_entity.type
_entity.pdbx_description
1 polymer ?
#
loop_
_entity_poly.entity_id
_entity_poly.type
_entity_poly.pdbx_seq_one_letter_code
_entity_poly.pdbx_strand_id
1 'polypeptide(L)'
;YGAGTLVNGSVYCPFYEDSRVIRINTATMDVSSLDLRSLPSWIIDYGQVDFIVGDTKDGELCMLYASDDFHLHVWIRGVDGDGIGVWVQQLIPSLSAQIERTTGESEGKLRVVQARSGCVYLYMSCITPIGTQRCWLFYHSLGTTEIELLIHGTFHDRAYLYIMAWPPCLIGDDEGTGHEVEGSH
;
A
#
# COMPACT_ATOMS: atom_id res chain seq x y z
N TYR A 1 -10.34 -1.53 6.79
CA TYR A 1 -9.50 -2.64 7.26
C TYR A 1 -8.23 -2.64 6.45
N GLY A 2 -7.11 -2.23 7.02
CA GLY A 2 -5.78 -2.52 6.46
C GLY A 2 -5.50 -4.00 6.64
N ALA A 3 -5.07 -4.68 5.57
CA ALA A 3 -4.67 -6.07 5.66
C ALA A 3 -3.40 -6.19 6.53
N GLY A 4 -3.26 -7.30 7.25
CA GLY A 4 -2.01 -7.62 7.94
C GLY A 4 -0.89 -7.85 6.94
N THR A 5 0.31 -7.37 7.25
CA THR A 5 1.49 -7.48 6.38
C THR A 5 2.52 -8.40 7.02
N LEU A 6 3.11 -9.32 6.24
CA LEU A 6 4.17 -10.22 6.70
C LEU A 6 5.54 -9.59 6.43
N VAL A 7 6.30 -9.26 7.49
CA VAL A 7 7.67 -8.72 7.39
C VAL A 7 8.57 -9.48 8.35
N ASN A 8 9.72 -9.97 7.87
CA ASN A 8 10.74 -10.64 8.67
C ASN A 8 10.19 -11.70 9.65
N GLY A 9 9.28 -12.55 9.17
CA GLY A 9 8.69 -13.64 9.98
C GLY A 9 7.71 -13.17 11.06
N SER A 10 7.15 -11.97 10.93
CA SER A 10 6.07 -11.49 11.80
C SER A 10 4.97 -10.84 10.98
N VAL A 11 3.71 -11.09 11.37
CA VAL A 11 2.55 -10.39 10.81
C VAL A 11 2.30 -9.12 11.61
N TYR A 12 2.15 -8.00 10.92
CA TYR A 12 1.87 -6.69 11.49
C TYR A 12 0.48 -6.23 11.06
N CYS A 13 -0.39 -5.99 12.05
CA CYS A 13 -1.78 -5.60 11.83
C CYS A 13 -2.04 -4.24 12.50
N PRO A 14 -2.39 -3.19 11.74
CA PRO A 14 -2.90 -1.95 12.31
C PRO A 14 -4.16 -2.21 13.14
N PHE A 15 -4.19 -1.70 14.37
CA PHE A 15 -5.34 -1.82 15.28
C PHE A 15 -5.87 -0.44 15.65
N TYR A 16 -7.12 -0.20 15.26
CA TYR A 16 -7.73 1.12 15.16
C TYR A 16 -8.13 1.74 16.51
N GLU A 17 -8.59 0.94 17.46
CA GLU A 17 -9.18 1.46 18.70
C GLU A 17 -8.14 2.04 19.67
N ASP A 18 -6.90 1.58 19.59
CA ASP A 18 -5.81 1.94 20.51
C ASP A 18 -4.57 2.49 19.79
N SER A 19 -4.70 2.85 18.51
CA SER A 19 -3.61 3.38 17.67
C SER A 19 -2.30 2.62 17.89
N ARG A 20 -2.36 1.31 17.69
CA ARG A 20 -1.24 0.39 17.86
C ARG A 20 -1.10 -0.51 16.64
N VAL A 21 0.08 -1.09 16.47
CA VAL A 21 0.28 -2.17 15.50
C VAL A 21 0.49 -3.45 16.27
N ILE A 22 -0.40 -4.43 16.09
CA ILE A 22 -0.25 -5.76 16.66
C ILE A 22 0.81 -6.50 15.84
N ARG A 23 1.78 -7.09 16.51
CA ARG A 23 2.79 -7.96 15.94
C ARG A 23 2.54 -9.40 16.40
N ILE A 24 2.45 -10.32 15.45
CA ILE A 24 2.35 -11.75 15.70
C ILE A 24 3.59 -12.42 15.11
N ASN A 25 4.43 -13.01 15.95
CA ASN A 25 5.58 -13.80 15.48
C ASN A 25 5.06 -15.10 14.86
N THR A 26 5.38 -15.39 13.60
CA THR A 26 4.81 -16.56 12.92
C THR A 26 5.48 -17.89 13.32
N ALA A 27 6.67 -17.84 13.91
CA ALA A 27 7.37 -19.01 14.40
C ALA A 27 6.94 -19.40 15.82
N THR A 28 6.75 -18.43 16.70
CA THR A 28 6.40 -18.67 18.12
C THR A 28 4.92 -18.49 18.44
N MET A 29 4.16 -17.83 17.56
CA MET A 29 2.79 -17.36 17.80
C MET A 29 2.66 -16.33 18.93
N ASP A 30 3.78 -15.75 19.37
CA ASP A 30 3.74 -14.69 20.38
C ASP A 30 3.10 -13.42 19.83
N VAL A 31 2.20 -12.85 20.62
CA VAL A 31 1.50 -11.60 20.31
C VAL A 31 2.11 -10.47 21.13
N SER A 32 2.44 -9.38 20.45
CA SER A 32 2.96 -8.15 21.05
C SER A 32 2.38 -6.93 20.34
N SER A 33 2.62 -5.73 20.86
CA SER A 33 2.24 -4.47 20.22
C SER A 33 3.46 -3.60 20.00
N LEU A 34 3.54 -2.99 18.82
CA LEU A 34 4.49 -1.91 18.56
C LEU A 34 3.92 -0.60 19.09
N ASP A 35 4.78 0.09 19.83
CA ASP A 35 4.52 1.43 20.30
C ASP A 35 4.53 2.43 19.14
N LEU A 36 3.50 3.29 19.11
CA LEU A 36 3.33 4.37 18.14
C LEU A 36 3.60 5.76 18.75
N ARG A 37 4.03 5.85 20.01
CA ARG A 37 4.29 7.13 20.71
C ARG A 37 5.32 8.03 20.02
N SER A 38 6.20 7.48 19.17
CA SER A 38 7.15 8.27 18.38
C SER A 38 6.56 8.83 17.07
N LEU A 39 5.30 8.52 16.74
CA LEU A 39 4.61 9.10 15.60
C LEU A 39 3.96 10.44 15.98
N PRO A 40 3.84 11.39 15.04
CA PRO A 40 3.07 12.60 15.25
C PRO A 40 1.64 12.32 15.74
N SER A 41 1.19 13.06 16.76
CA SER A 41 -0.12 12.86 17.39
C SER A 41 -1.29 12.97 16.41
N TRP A 42 -1.17 13.81 15.38
CA TRP A 42 -2.21 13.99 14.36
C TRP A 42 -2.49 12.72 13.52
N ILE A 43 -1.58 11.75 13.48
CA ILE A 43 -1.82 10.45 12.83
C ILE A 43 -2.71 9.55 13.70
N ILE A 44 -2.66 9.79 15.01
CA ILE A 44 -3.27 8.96 16.06
C ILE A 44 -4.65 9.53 16.47
N ASP A 45 -4.87 10.84 16.33
CA ASP A 45 -5.99 11.57 16.94
C ASP A 45 -7.33 11.48 16.18
N TYR A 46 -7.33 11.20 14.87
CA TYR A 46 -8.56 11.29 14.06
C TYR A 46 -9.50 10.08 14.13
N GLY A 47 -9.24 9.08 14.99
CA GLY A 47 -10.12 7.91 15.15
C GLY A 47 -10.30 7.04 13.89
N GLN A 48 -9.64 7.39 12.78
CA GLN A 48 -9.50 6.60 11.57
C GLN A 48 -8.01 6.45 11.30
N VAL A 49 -7.48 5.30 11.68
CA VAL A 49 -6.11 4.91 11.36
C VAL A 49 -6.03 4.56 9.87
N ASP A 50 -5.87 5.56 9.00
CA ASP A 50 -5.73 5.39 7.55
C ASP A 50 -4.26 5.05 7.14
N PHE A 51 -3.38 4.75 8.10
CA PHE A 51 -2.02 4.27 7.80
C PHE A 51 -1.98 2.79 7.43
N ILE A 52 -1.00 2.43 6.60
CA ILE A 52 -0.70 1.05 6.20
C ILE A 52 0.68 0.66 6.71
N VAL A 53 0.84 -0.60 7.08
CA VAL A 53 2.15 -1.19 7.41
C VAL A 53 2.62 -2.05 6.24
N GLY A 54 3.90 -1.92 5.89
CA GLY A 54 4.53 -2.60 4.76
C GLY A 54 5.99 -2.91 5.03
N ASP A 55 6.70 -3.25 3.97
CA ASP A 55 8.15 -3.42 3.95
C ASP A 55 8.84 -2.54 2.90
N THR A 56 10.05 -2.09 3.22
CA THR A 56 10.95 -1.42 2.29
C THR A 56 11.58 -2.45 1.34
N LYS A 57 12.31 -1.97 0.32
CA LYS A 57 13.06 -2.86 -0.59
C LYS A 57 14.09 -3.72 0.16
N ASP A 58 14.61 -3.19 1.25
CA ASP A 58 15.60 -3.86 2.11
C ASP A 58 14.96 -4.73 3.20
N GLY A 59 13.63 -4.90 3.17
CA GLY A 59 12.87 -5.73 4.10
C GLY A 59 12.67 -5.10 5.48
N GLU A 60 12.86 -3.78 5.60
CA GLU A 60 12.61 -3.06 6.85
C GLU A 60 11.12 -2.78 7.02
N LEU A 61 10.63 -2.88 8.25
CA LEU A 61 9.24 -2.55 8.56
C LEU A 61 8.99 -1.06 8.33
N CYS A 62 7.98 -0.71 7.56
CA CYS A 62 7.59 0.68 7.31
C CYS A 62 6.11 0.94 7.58
N MET A 63 5.79 2.20 7.82
CA MET A 63 4.44 2.71 7.98
C MET A 63 4.24 3.88 7.02
N LEU A 64 3.09 3.89 6.34
CA LEU A 64 2.80 4.89 5.32
C LEU A 64 1.42 5.49 5.54
N TYR A 65 1.31 6.78 5.28
CA TYR A 65 0.06 7.53 5.31
C TYR A 65 0.04 8.54 4.16
N ALA A 66 -1.09 8.66 3.47
CA ALA A 66 -1.31 9.69 2.47
C ALA A 66 -2.24 10.75 3.05
N SER A 67 -1.81 12.00 3.05
CA SER A 67 -2.62 13.15 3.50
C SER A 67 -3.55 13.67 2.41
N ASP A 68 -4.54 14.46 2.81
CA ASP A 68 -5.51 15.09 1.90
C ASP A 68 -4.86 16.11 0.94
N ASP A 69 -3.67 16.64 1.26
CA ASP A 69 -2.87 17.51 0.39
C ASP A 69 -1.83 16.73 -0.46
N PHE A 70 -2.05 15.43 -0.62
CA PHE A 70 -1.26 14.52 -1.46
C PHE A 70 0.21 14.37 -1.06
N HIS A 71 0.54 14.50 0.22
CA HIS A 71 1.84 14.09 0.75
C HIS A 71 1.82 12.62 1.18
N LEU A 72 2.85 11.88 0.78
CA LEU A 72 3.07 10.51 1.24
C LEU A 72 4.03 10.50 2.42
N HIS A 73 3.53 10.37 3.62
CA HIS A 73 4.36 10.27 4.81
C HIS A 73 4.87 8.84 4.98
N VAL A 74 6.19 8.68 5.15
CA VAL A 74 6.85 7.37 5.29
C VAL A 74 7.69 7.35 6.56
N TRP A 75 7.41 6.39 7.44
CA TRP A 75 8.24 6.04 8.58
C TRP A 75 8.85 4.67 8.39
N ILE A 76 10.15 4.55 8.64
CA ILE A 76 10.86 3.26 8.67
C ILE A 76 11.20 2.95 10.13
N ARG A 77 10.99 1.69 10.53
CA ARG A 77 11.34 1.21 11.85
C ARG A 77 12.85 1.02 11.93
N GLY A 78 13.50 1.87 12.72
CA GLY A 78 14.91 1.74 13.07
C GLY A 78 15.10 1.26 14.50
N VAL A 79 16.35 1.28 14.94
CA VAL A 79 16.75 1.14 16.34
C VAL A 79 17.47 2.42 16.79
N ASP A 80 17.21 2.87 18.00
CA ASP A 80 17.95 3.98 18.61
C ASP A 80 19.29 3.52 19.21
N GLY A 81 20.02 4.44 19.84
CA GLY A 81 21.31 4.17 20.47
C GLY A 81 21.26 3.15 21.61
N ASP A 82 20.07 2.92 22.18
CA ASP A 82 19.81 1.97 23.25
C ASP A 82 19.26 0.62 22.72
N GLY A 83 19.15 0.49 21.40
CA GLY A 83 18.61 -0.70 20.73
C GLY A 83 17.08 -0.81 20.79
N ILE A 84 16.39 0.25 21.25
CA ILE A 84 14.93 0.30 21.30
C ILE A 84 14.42 0.65 19.90
N GLY A 85 13.40 -0.08 19.44
CA GLY A 85 12.80 0.17 18.14
C GLY A 85 12.07 1.52 18.12
N VAL A 86 12.43 2.39 17.19
CA VAL A 86 11.85 3.73 17.02
C VAL A 86 11.36 3.93 15.58
N TRP A 87 10.28 4.71 15.41
CA TRP A 87 9.85 5.12 14.08
C TRP A 87 10.60 6.39 13.66
N VAL A 88 11.32 6.32 12.55
CA VAL A 88 12.04 7.46 11.98
C VAL A 88 11.30 7.92 10.74
N GLN A 89 10.95 9.20 10.68
CA GLN A 89 10.32 9.78 9.49
C GLN A 89 11.39 9.99 8.42
N GLN A 90 11.20 9.37 7.27
CA GLN A 90 12.23 9.29 6.22
C GLN A 90 11.92 10.23 5.06
N LEU A 91 10.68 10.22 4.58
CA LEU A 91 10.29 10.94 3.37
C LEU A 91 8.88 11.52 3.48
N ILE A 92 8.68 12.66 2.83
CA ILE A 92 7.38 13.32 2.61
C ILE A 92 7.37 13.87 1.17
N PRO A 93 7.29 13.02 0.13
CA PRO A 93 7.17 13.52 -1.22
C PRO A 93 5.76 14.09 -1.42
N SER A 94 5.68 15.27 -2.03
CA SER A 94 4.42 15.75 -2.57
C SER A 94 4.15 15.04 -3.89
N LEU A 95 3.00 14.37 -4.00
CA LEU A 95 2.56 13.68 -5.21
C LEU A 95 1.60 14.55 -6.05
N SER A 96 1.21 15.72 -5.53
CA SER A 96 0.22 16.63 -6.11
C SER A 96 0.44 16.92 -7.60
N ALA A 97 1.59 17.49 -7.97
CA ALA A 97 1.90 17.90 -9.34
C ALA A 97 1.91 16.72 -10.33
N GLN A 98 2.17 15.50 -9.85
CA GLN A 98 2.15 14.30 -10.69
C GLN A 98 0.76 13.71 -10.81
N ILE A 99 0.01 13.68 -9.71
CA ILE A 99 -1.39 13.29 -9.71
C ILE A 99 -2.18 14.20 -10.65
N GLU A 100 -2.01 15.52 -10.55
CA GLU A 100 -2.68 16.48 -11.43
C GLU A 100 -2.32 16.26 -12.90
N ARG A 101 -1.04 16.03 -13.21
CA ARG A 101 -0.60 15.75 -14.58
C ARG A 101 -1.19 14.45 -15.14
N THR A 102 -1.32 13.43 -14.29
CA THR A 102 -1.75 12.08 -14.70
C THR A 102 -3.27 11.93 -14.75
N THR A 103 -4.00 12.66 -13.90
CA THR A 103 -5.46 12.53 -13.76
C THR A 103 -6.24 13.71 -14.32
N GLY A 104 -5.62 14.89 -14.38
CA GLY A 104 -6.30 16.16 -14.61
C GLY A 104 -7.05 16.69 -13.38
N GLU A 105 -6.95 16.03 -12.22
CA GLU A 105 -7.65 16.39 -10.98
C GLU A 105 -6.66 16.94 -9.95
N SER A 106 -7.01 18.07 -9.34
CA SER A 106 -6.24 18.71 -8.27
C SER A 106 -6.81 18.47 -6.87
N GLU A 107 -7.98 17.82 -6.80
CA GLU A 107 -8.70 17.54 -5.55
C GLU A 107 -9.15 16.09 -5.50
N GLY A 108 -9.22 15.53 -4.29
CA GLY A 108 -9.67 14.15 -4.07
C GLY A 108 -9.14 13.58 -2.77
N LYS A 109 -9.54 12.36 -2.47
CA LYS A 109 -9.03 11.60 -1.33
C LYS A 109 -8.01 10.57 -1.81
N LEU A 110 -6.74 10.76 -1.43
CA LEU A 110 -5.66 9.81 -1.65
C LEU A 110 -5.52 8.87 -0.43
N ARG A 111 -5.28 7.59 -0.68
CA ARG A 111 -5.06 6.59 0.37
C ARG A 111 -3.94 5.65 -0.04
N VAL A 112 -3.18 5.17 0.94
CA VAL A 112 -2.28 4.03 0.74
C VAL A 112 -3.11 2.75 0.79
N VAL A 113 -2.95 1.90 -0.22
CA VAL A 113 -3.61 0.58 -0.28
C VAL A 113 -2.68 -0.50 0.26
N GLN A 114 -1.43 -0.47 -0.17
CA GLN A 114 -0.42 -1.46 0.22
C GLN A 114 0.98 -0.89 0.02
N ALA A 115 1.91 -1.30 0.88
CA ALA A 115 3.33 -1.13 0.63
C ALA A 115 4.03 -2.49 0.73
N ARG A 116 4.85 -2.81 -0.26
CA ARG A 116 5.57 -4.09 -0.34
C ARG A 116 6.87 -3.94 -1.10
N SER A 117 7.98 -4.44 -0.56
CA SER A 117 9.30 -4.39 -1.21
C SER A 117 9.68 -2.99 -1.71
N GLY A 118 9.31 -1.94 -0.95
CA GLY A 118 9.56 -0.54 -1.30
C GLY A 118 8.64 0.03 -2.38
N CYS A 119 7.69 -0.75 -2.88
CA CYS A 119 6.65 -0.33 -3.80
C CYS A 119 5.40 0.09 -3.01
N VAL A 120 4.82 1.23 -3.35
CA VAL A 120 3.62 1.79 -2.72
C VAL A 120 2.50 1.85 -3.74
N TYR A 121 1.38 1.25 -3.40
CA TYR A 121 0.17 1.31 -4.18
C TYR A 121 -0.79 2.31 -3.55
N LEU A 122 -1.27 3.25 -4.36
CA LEU A 122 -2.09 4.37 -3.92
C LEU A 122 -3.43 4.33 -4.64
N TYR A 123 -4.49 4.65 -3.92
CA TYR A 123 -5.83 4.81 -4.45
C TYR A 123 -6.27 6.25 -4.26
N MET A 124 -6.70 6.89 -5.34
CA MET A 124 -7.33 8.20 -5.31
C MET A 124 -8.77 8.10 -5.76
N SER A 125 -9.66 8.83 -5.09
CA SER A 125 -11.04 9.03 -5.53
C SER A 125 -11.45 10.49 -5.46
N CYS A 126 -12.18 10.99 -6.44
CA CYS A 126 -12.82 12.31 -6.40
C CYS A 126 -14.28 12.23 -6.87
N ILE A 127 -15.09 13.22 -6.49
CA ILE A 127 -16.47 13.38 -6.97
C ILE A 127 -16.47 14.59 -7.90
N THR A 128 -16.83 14.37 -9.16
CA THR A 128 -16.93 15.44 -10.16
C THR A 128 -18.09 16.39 -9.85
N PRO A 129 -18.13 17.61 -10.42
CA PRO A 129 -19.24 18.55 -10.22
C PRO A 129 -20.63 18.00 -10.59
N ILE A 130 -20.69 17.04 -11.51
CA ILE A 130 -21.92 16.36 -11.93
C ILE A 130 -22.25 15.12 -11.08
N GLY A 131 -21.54 14.90 -9.97
CA GLY A 131 -21.79 13.83 -9.00
C GLY A 131 -21.22 12.46 -9.39
N THR A 132 -20.44 12.36 -10.47
CA THR A 132 -19.79 11.09 -10.85
C THR A 132 -18.53 10.87 -10.02
N GLN A 133 -18.41 9.71 -9.38
CA GLN A 133 -17.19 9.28 -8.70
C GLN A 133 -16.17 8.76 -9.71
N ARG A 134 -14.95 9.29 -9.66
CA ARG A 134 -13.80 8.81 -10.42
C ARG A 134 -12.73 8.29 -9.48
N CYS A 135 -12.03 7.25 -9.93
CA CYS A 135 -11.07 6.51 -9.13
C CYS A 135 -9.84 6.17 -9.96
N TRP A 136 -8.67 6.28 -9.33
CA TRP A 136 -7.37 5.97 -9.91
C TRP A 136 -6.57 5.09 -8.95
N LEU A 137 -5.92 4.08 -9.51
CA LEU A 137 -4.94 3.26 -8.81
C LEU A 137 -3.56 3.57 -9.37
N PHE A 138 -2.65 3.96 -8.49
CA PHE A 138 -1.28 4.29 -8.85
C PHE A 138 -0.28 3.34 -8.20
N TYR A 139 0.89 3.34 -8.80
CA TYR A 139 2.12 2.77 -8.27
C TYR A 139 3.15 3.88 -8.06
N HIS A 140 3.88 3.82 -6.95
CA HIS A 140 5.00 4.70 -6.63
C HIS A 140 6.10 3.92 -5.94
N SER A 141 7.33 3.99 -6.43
CA SER A 141 8.49 3.41 -5.74
C SER A 141 9.10 4.42 -4.78
N LEU A 142 9.31 4.03 -3.52
CA LEU A 142 9.90 4.90 -2.49
C LEU A 142 11.31 5.42 -2.84
N GLY A 143 12.02 4.74 -3.75
CA GLY A 143 13.34 5.16 -4.23
C GLY A 143 13.32 6.10 -5.43
N THR A 144 12.13 6.46 -5.92
CA THR A 144 11.95 7.27 -7.13
C THR A 144 11.05 8.45 -6.85
N THR A 145 11.10 9.45 -7.73
CA THR A 145 10.15 10.56 -7.68
C THR A 145 8.93 10.32 -8.54
N GLU A 146 8.85 9.26 -9.33
CA GLU A 146 7.79 9.08 -10.33
C GLU A 146 6.60 8.29 -9.80
N ILE A 147 5.40 8.61 -10.29
CA ILE A 147 4.16 7.87 -10.07
C ILE A 147 3.64 7.35 -11.41
N GLU A 148 3.18 6.10 -11.43
CA GLU A 148 2.60 5.47 -12.60
C GLU A 148 1.12 5.19 -12.37
N LEU A 149 0.30 5.45 -13.39
CA LEU A 149 -1.12 5.08 -13.37
C LEU A 149 -1.26 3.62 -13.79
N LEU A 150 -1.85 2.80 -12.91
CA LEU A 150 -2.15 1.41 -13.20
C LEU A 150 -3.55 1.25 -13.80
N ILE A 151 -4.56 1.86 -13.16
CA ILE A 151 -5.97 1.68 -13.50
C ILE A 151 -6.72 2.99 -13.27
N HIS A 152 -7.67 3.32 -14.15
CA HIS A 152 -8.63 4.41 -13.99
C HIS A 152 -10.05 3.90 -14.27
N GLY A 153 -11.03 4.37 -13.50
CA GLY A 153 -12.44 4.02 -13.71
C GLY A 153 -13.41 4.69 -12.73
N THR A 154 -14.63 4.18 -12.68
CA THR A 154 -15.76 4.71 -11.87
C THR A 154 -16.20 3.69 -10.80
N PHE A 155 -15.24 3.21 -10.01
CA PHE A 155 -15.49 2.23 -8.96
C PHE A 155 -16.14 2.89 -7.74
N HIS A 156 -17.20 2.28 -7.22
CA HIS A 156 -17.95 2.82 -6.06
C HIS A 156 -17.35 2.41 -4.70
N ASP A 157 -16.33 1.54 -4.69
CA ASP A 157 -15.80 0.94 -3.47
C ASP A 157 -14.26 1.03 -3.39
N ARG A 158 -13.72 0.62 -2.23
CA ARG A 158 -12.29 0.61 -1.91
C ARG A 158 -11.56 -0.42 -2.77
N ALA A 159 -10.43 -0.02 -3.33
CA ALA A 159 -9.51 -0.96 -3.96
C ALA A 159 -8.82 -1.82 -2.88
N TYR A 160 -8.84 -3.14 -3.07
CA TYR A 160 -8.05 -4.09 -2.28
C TYR A 160 -7.12 -4.81 -3.23
N LEU A 161 -5.81 -4.60 -3.06
CA LEU A 161 -4.80 -5.32 -3.83
C LEU A 161 -4.64 -6.73 -3.25
N TYR A 162 -4.96 -7.73 -4.08
CA TYR A 162 -4.74 -9.13 -3.76
C TYR A 162 -3.56 -9.65 -4.59
N ILE A 163 -2.36 -9.58 -4.03
CA ILE A 163 -1.13 -10.02 -4.68
C ILE A 163 -0.81 -11.45 -4.23
N MET A 164 -1.37 -12.44 -4.92
CA MET A 164 -0.95 -13.84 -4.82
C MET A 164 -0.29 -14.30 -6.11
N ALA A 165 0.50 -15.37 -6.02
CA ALA A 165 0.88 -16.12 -7.21
C ALA A 165 -0.41 -16.50 -7.97
N TRP A 166 -0.39 -16.35 -9.29
CA TRP A 166 -1.52 -16.75 -10.11
C TRP A 166 -1.81 -18.22 -9.82
N PRO A 167 -3.07 -18.61 -9.53
CA PRO A 167 -3.41 -20.00 -9.32
C PRO A 167 -2.87 -20.81 -10.51
N PRO A 168 -2.09 -21.89 -10.30
CA PRO A 168 -1.53 -22.66 -11.40
C PRO A 168 -2.59 -23.14 -12.40
N CYS A 169 -3.82 -23.38 -11.92
CA CYS A 169 -4.97 -23.77 -12.75
C CYS A 169 -5.51 -22.67 -13.69
N LEU A 170 -5.05 -21.43 -13.57
CA LEU A 170 -5.41 -20.29 -14.43
C LEU A 170 -4.26 -19.89 -15.37
N ILE A 171 -3.13 -20.59 -15.31
CA ILE A 171 -2.04 -20.46 -16.26
C ILE A 171 -2.39 -21.42 -17.40
N GLY A 172 -2.71 -20.90 -18.58
CA GLY A 172 -3.00 -21.73 -19.74
C GLY A 172 -1.77 -22.55 -20.12
N ASP A 173 -1.93 -23.85 -20.28
CA ASP A 173 -0.90 -24.73 -20.80
C ASP A 173 -0.70 -24.38 -22.29
N ASP A 174 0.31 -23.56 -22.58
CA ASP A 174 0.74 -23.24 -23.96
C ASP A 174 1.54 -24.41 -24.57
N GLU A 175 1.16 -25.65 -24.25
CA GLU A 175 1.65 -26.84 -24.97
C GLU A 175 0.80 -27.00 -26.23
N GLY A 176 1.34 -26.45 -27.31
CA GLY A 176 0.72 -26.42 -28.62
C GLY A 176 0.15 -27.77 -29.07
N THR A 177 -1.16 -27.82 -29.26
CA THR A 177 -1.77 -28.78 -30.16
C THR A 177 -1.47 -28.35 -31.59
N GLY A 178 -0.32 -28.77 -32.10
CA GLY A 178 -0.06 -28.85 -33.53
C GLY A 178 -1.11 -29.77 -34.14
N HIS A 179 -2.21 -29.20 -34.64
CA HIS A 179 -3.13 -29.91 -35.49
C HIS A 179 -2.43 -30.18 -36.82
N GLU A 180 -1.89 -31.39 -36.97
CA GLU A 180 -1.66 -31.99 -38.27
C GLU A 180 -2.99 -31.97 -39.04
N VAL A 181 -3.07 -31.11 -40.05
CA VAL A 181 -4.13 -31.16 -41.05
C VAL A 181 -3.73 -32.23 -42.05
N GLU A 182 -4.18 -33.46 -41.80
CA GLU A 182 -4.15 -34.51 -42.80
C GLU A 182 -5.18 -34.17 -43.88
N GLY A 183 -4.69 -33.76 -45.06
CA GLY A 183 -5.52 -33.55 -46.22
C GLY A 183 -5.90 -34.87 -46.87
N SER A 184 -7.19 -35.07 -47.16
CA SER A 184 -7.73 -35.72 -48.37
C SER A 184 -9.27 -35.86 -48.28
N HIS A 185 -10.00 -35.15 -49.16
CA HIS A 185 -10.64 -35.71 -50.35
C HIS A 185 -11.36 -34.62 -51.16
#